data_AF-A0AAW7PSN5-F1
#
_entry.id   AF-A0AAW7PSN5-F1
#
_cell.length_a   1.000
_cell.length_b   1.000
_cell.length_c   1.000
_cell.angle_alpha   90.00
_cell.angle_beta   90.00
_cell.angle_gamma   90.00
#
_symmetry.space_group_name_H-M   'P 1'
#
loop_
_entity.id
_entity.type
_entity.pdbx_description
1 polymer ?
#
loop_
_entity_poly.entity_id
_entity_poly.type
_entity_poly.pdbx_seq_one_letter_code
_entity_poly.pdbx_strand_id
1 'polypeptide(L)' 'MKKQLIEEIKELLKINQDEIVEINPKYLDYFEEEELLNIKDKLEFKKREINKISNDYLDEIYLKTKKNEL' A
#
# COMPACT_ATOMS: atom_id res chain seq x y z
N MET A 1 -1.98 -1.93 -22.23
CA MET A 1 -2.64 -1.97 -20.91
C MET A 1 -1.74 -2.66 -19.89
N LYS A 2 -1.36 -3.94 -20.08
CA LYS A 2 -0.33 -4.65 -19.28
C LYS A 2 0.90 -3.83 -18.81
N LYS A 3 1.60 -3.12 -19.71
CA LYS A 3 2.77 -2.29 -19.32
C LYS A 3 2.44 -1.18 -18.31
N GLN A 4 1.26 -0.57 -18.41
CA GLN A 4 0.85 0.49 -17.46
C GLN A 4 0.60 -0.11 -16.08
N LEU A 5 -0.07 -1.27 -16.02
CA LEU A 5 -0.26 -2.02 -14.77
C LEU A 5 1.07 -2.36 -14.10
N ILE A 6 2.07 -2.81 -14.85
CA ILE A 6 3.40 -3.12 -14.31
C ILE A 6 4.05 -1.88 -13.68
N GLU A 7 3.97 -0.71 -14.31
CA GLU A 7 4.53 0.52 -13.76
C GLU A 7 3.77 1.00 -12.52
N GLU A 8 2.44 0.92 -12.51
CA GLU A 8 1.62 1.23 -11.34
C GLU A 8 1.94 0.32 -10.16
N ILE A 9 2.09 -0.98 -10.39
CA ILE A 9 2.49 -1.96 -9.37
C ILE A 9 3.88 -1.63 -8.82
N LYS A 10 4.84 -1.28 -9.67
CA LYS A 10 6.19 -0.87 -9.22
C LYS A 10 6.15 0.37 -8.33
N GLU A 11 5.32 1.36 -8.66
CA GLU A 11 5.15 2.55 -7.82
C GLU A 11 4.51 2.22 -6.47
N LEU A 12 3.51 1.33 -6.44
CA LEU A 12 2.90 0.87 -5.19
C LEU A 12 3.91 0.13 -4.29
N LEU A 13 4.77 -0.72 -4.87
CA LEU A 13 5.81 -1.43 -4.14
C LEU A 13 6.88 -0.52 -3.53
N LYS A 14 7.21 0.61 -4.18
CA LYS A 14 8.17 1.60 -3.63
C LYS A 14 7.69 2.29 -2.36
N ILE A 15 6.36 2.35 -2.16
CA ILE A 15 5.75 2.98 -0.99
C ILE A 15 5.76 2.02 0.21
N ASN A 16 5.74 0.71 -0.02
CA ASN A 16 5.74 -0.33 1.03
C ASN A 16 7.15 -0.84 1.36
N GLN A 17 8.11 0.05 1.66
CA GLN A 17 9.50 -0.36 1.97
C GLN A 17 9.63 -1.17 3.26
N ASP A 18 8.66 -1.07 4.18
CA ASP A 18 8.67 -1.80 5.47
C ASP A 18 7.92 -3.14 5.43
N GLU A 19 7.19 -3.47 4.36
CA GLU A 19 6.59 -4.79 4.20
C GLU A 19 7.51 -5.69 3.37
N ILE A 20 7.70 -6.92 3.85
CA ILE A 20 8.35 -8.00 3.10
C ILE A 20 7.64 -8.08 1.74
N VAL A 21 8.30 -7.55 0.70
CA VAL A 21 7.72 -7.42 -0.63
C VAL A 21 7.31 -8.81 -1.13
N GLU A 22 6.00 -9.06 -1.19
CA GLU A 22 5.42 -10.36 -1.55
C GLU A 22 5.76 -10.79 -2.99
N ILE A 23 6.12 -9.83 -3.86
CA ILE A 23 6.45 -10.06 -5.28
C ILE A 23 7.67 -9.25 -5.71
N ASN A 24 8.68 -9.93 -6.26
CA ASN A 24 9.82 -9.25 -6.87
C ASN A 24 9.39 -8.62 -8.22
N PRO A 25 9.58 -7.30 -8.42
CA PRO A 25 9.14 -6.59 -9.62
C PRO A 25 9.68 -7.14 -10.94
N LYS A 26 10.81 -7.87 -10.91
CA LYS A 26 11.42 -8.49 -12.09
C LYS A 26 10.56 -9.60 -12.70
N TYR A 27 9.60 -10.13 -11.96
CA TYR A 27 8.73 -11.20 -12.45
C TYR A 27 7.40 -10.69 -13.03
N LEU A 28 7.10 -9.39 -12.93
CA LEU A 28 5.81 -8.81 -13.34
C LEU A 28 5.50 -9.03 -14.84
N ASP A 29 6.52 -9.09 -15.69
CA ASP A 29 6.34 -9.33 -17.13
C ASP A 29 5.77 -10.72 -17.45
N TYR A 30 5.95 -11.70 -16.54
CA TYR A 30 5.48 -13.08 -16.73
C TYR A 30 4.01 -13.29 -16.33
N PHE A 31 3.39 -12.34 -15.64
CA PHE A 31 1.99 -12.44 -15.22
C PHE A 31 1.05 -12.02 -16.34
N GLU A 32 -0.12 -12.65 -16.41
CA GLU A 32 -1.19 -12.18 -17.29
C GLU A 32 -1.83 -10.89 -16.76
N GLU A 33 -2.56 -10.20 -17.63
CA GLU A 33 -3.14 -8.89 -17.30
C GLU A 33 -4.10 -8.96 -16.10
N GLU A 34 -4.91 -10.02 -16.01
CA GLU A 34 -5.84 -10.25 -14.89
C GLU A 34 -5.10 -10.51 -13.57
N GLU A 35 -3.98 -11.22 -13.62
CA GLU A 35 -3.15 -11.47 -12.45
C GLU A 35 -2.49 -10.18 -11.95
N LEU A 36 -2.03 -9.33 -12.87
CA LEU A 36 -1.48 -8.01 -12.55
C LEU A 36 -2.53 -7.09 -11.91
N LEU A 37 -3.77 -7.13 -12.40
CA LEU A 37 -4.90 -6.42 -11.78
C LEU A 37 -5.11 -6.87 -10.34
N ASN A 38 -5.15 -8.18 -10.09
CA ASN A 38 -5.32 -8.72 -8.74
C ASN A 38 -4.14 -8.34 -7.80
N ILE A 39 -2.91 -8.36 -8.32
CA ILE A 39 -1.72 -7.90 -7.58
C ILE A 39 -1.87 -6.42 -7.21
N LYS A 40 -2.27 -5.56 -8.17
CA LYS A 40 -2.48 -4.13 -7.95
C LYS A 40 -3.55 -3.89 -6.88
N ASP A 41 -4.70 -4.55 -6.97
CA ASP A 41 -5.81 -4.38 -6.02
C ASP A 41 -5.41 -4.76 -4.58
N LYS A 42 -4.64 -5.84 -4.43
CA LYS A 42 -4.09 -6.25 -3.11
C LYS A 42 -3.14 -5.20 -2.54
N LEU A 43 -2.24 -4.65 -3.37
CA LEU A 43 -1.30 -3.61 -2.94
C LEU A 43 -2.03 -2.31 -2.56
N GLU A 44 -3.04 -1.90 -3.32
CA GLU A 44 -3.86 -0.74 -3.00
C GLU A 44 -4.69 -0.94 -1.73
N PHE A 45 -5.23 -2.15 -1.51
CA PHE A 45 -5.91 -2.48 -0.27
C PHE A 45 -5.00 -2.35 0.94
N LYS A 46 -3.80 -2.96 0.90
CA LYS A 46 -2.82 -2.84 1.99
C LYS A 46 -2.43 -1.40 2.27
N LYS A 47 -2.15 -0.61 1.23
CA LYS A 47 -1.85 0.83 1.37
C LYS A 47 -2.98 1.59 2.06
N ARG A 48 -4.24 1.30 1.71
CA ARG A 48 -5.40 1.93 2.35
C ARG A 48 -5.54 1.55 3.82
N GLU A 49 -5.34 0.28 4.16
CA GLU A 49 -5.42 -0.18 5.56
C GLU A 49 -4.30 0.43 6.42
N ILE A 50 -3.06 0.52 5.91
CA ILE A 50 -1.96 1.20 6.60
C ILE A 50 -2.29 2.68 6.84
N ASN A 51 -2.82 3.37 5.81
CA ASN A 51 -3.21 4.78 5.95
C ASN A 51 -4.34 4.98 6.98
N LYS A 52 -5.31 4.04 7.05
CA LYS A 52 -6.34 4.09 8.10
C LYS A 52 -5.74 3.93 9.48
N ILE A 53 -4.90 2.91 9.69
CA ILE A 53 -4.22 2.68 10.97
C ILE A 53 -3.40 3.91 11.38
N SER A 54 -2.68 4.53 10.43
CA SER A 54 -1.90 5.73 10.71
C SER A 54 -2.78 6.93 11.07
N ASN A 55 -3.91 7.14 10.38
CA ASN A 55 -4.84 8.22 10.70
C ASN A 55 -5.51 7.99 12.06
N ASP A 56 -5.99 6.78 12.32
CA ASP A 56 -6.59 6.41 13.61
C ASP A 56 -5.59 6.61 14.75
N TYR A 57 -4.32 6.25 14.53
CA TYR A 57 -3.24 6.47 15.49
C TYR A 57 -2.93 7.97 15.71
N LEU A 58 -2.92 8.78 14.66
CA LEU A 58 -2.73 10.24 14.76
C LEU A 58 -3.90 10.90 15.50
N ASP A 59 -5.13 10.47 15.24
CA ASP A 59 -6.33 10.92 15.94
C ASP A 59 -6.28 10.54 17.43
N GLU A 60 -5.83 9.34 17.76
CA GLU A 60 -5.59 8.93 19.14
C GLU A 60 -4.54 9.80 19.85
N ILE A 61 -3.41 10.10 19.20
CA ILE A 61 -2.38 10.99 19.75
C ILE A 61 -2.99 12.37 20.00
N TYR A 62 -3.70 12.93 19.02
CA TYR A 62 -4.35 14.24 19.13
C TYR A 62 -5.33 14.29 20.31
N LEU A 63 -6.19 13.29 20.45
CA LEU A 63 -7.15 13.18 21.56
C LEU A 63 -6.46 13.05 22.92
N LYS A 64 -5.36 12.29 23.01
CA LYS A 64 -4.55 12.16 24.24
C LYS A 64 -3.89 13.48 24.62
N THR A 65 -3.34 14.23 23.66
CA THR A 65 -2.74 15.54 23.93
C THR A 65 -3.77 16.56 24.41
N LYS A 66 -4.98 16.57 23.82
CA LYS A 66 -6.05 17.50 24.23
C LYS A 66 -6.62 17.19 25.62
N LYS A 67 -6.63 15.92 26.04
CA LYS A 67 -7.09 15.53 27.39
C LYS A 67 -6.15 15.95 28.51
N ASN A 68 -4.87 16.20 28.21
CA ASN A 68 -3.90 16.66 29.21
C ASN A 68 -3.89 18.20 29.39
N GLU A 69 -4.69 18.94 28.61
CA GLU A 69 -4.81 20.40 28.72
C GLU A 69 -6.03 20.86 29.55
N LEU A 70 -6.69 19.96 30.30
CA LEU A 70 -7.86 20.24 31.14
C LEU A 70 -7.59 19.99 32.63
#